data_AF-A0A1G6QUW0-F1
#
_entry.id   AF-A0A1G6QUW0-F1
#
_cell.length_a   1.000
_cell.length_b   1.000
_cell.length_c   1.000
_cell.angle_alpha   90.00
_cell.angle_beta   90.00
_cell.angle_gamma   90.00
#
_symmetry.space_group_name_H-M   'P 1'
#
loop_
_entity.id
_entity.type
_entity.pdbx_description
1 polymer ?
#
loop_
_entity_poly.entity_id
_entity_poly.type
_entity_poly.pdbx_seq_one_letter_code
_entity_poly.pdbx_strand_id
1 'polypeptide(L)'
;MTQPHRSTARSQAPKPLPHVITAKTMRIAWLRGEVRPLSPQIDNCVQYLGYWWINDDTEWIRVTAQNAIDLLNAQKIRSASIYRNLHAKRGEEPA
;
A
#
# COMPACT_ATOMS: atom_id res chain seq x y z
N MET A 1 -54.49 -13.23 8.97
CA MET A 1 -53.13 -13.77 8.78
C MET A 1 -52.22 -12.58 8.53
N THR A 2 -51.41 -12.16 9.50
CA THR A 2 -50.61 -10.93 9.39
C THR A 2 -49.17 -11.27 9.79
N GLN A 3 -48.27 -11.33 8.81
CA GLN A 3 -46.83 -11.42 9.06
C GLN A 3 -46.31 -10.01 9.42
N PRO A 4 -45.52 -9.83 10.48
CA PRO A 4 -44.71 -8.64 10.63
C PRO A 4 -43.36 -8.84 9.93
N HIS A 5 -43.08 -7.97 8.96
CA HIS A 5 -41.75 -7.73 8.40
C HIS A 5 -40.77 -7.42 9.54
N ARG A 6 -39.85 -8.34 9.82
CA ARG A 6 -38.69 -8.07 10.68
C ARG A 6 -37.55 -7.57 9.80
N SER A 7 -37.47 -6.25 9.66
CA SER A 7 -36.33 -5.57 9.03
C SER A 7 -35.06 -5.84 9.84
N THR A 8 -34.28 -6.84 9.40
CA THR A 8 -32.92 -7.08 9.91
C THR A 8 -31.99 -6.02 9.34
N ALA A 9 -31.95 -4.86 10.00
CA ALA A 9 -30.86 -3.92 9.85
C ALA A 9 -29.57 -4.65 10.27
N ARG A 10 -28.79 -5.12 9.29
CA ARG A 10 -27.44 -5.63 9.51
C ARG A 10 -26.63 -4.47 10.08
N SER A 11 -26.38 -4.49 11.39
CA SER A 11 -25.34 -3.67 12.00
C SER A 11 -24.02 -3.98 11.31
N GLN A 12 -23.64 -3.17 10.32
CA GLN A 12 -22.30 -3.21 9.76
C GLN A 12 -21.37 -2.84 10.90
N ALA A 13 -20.43 -3.73 11.24
CA ALA A 13 -19.37 -3.43 12.19
C ALA A 13 -18.69 -2.11 11.77
N PRO A 14 -18.35 -1.22 12.72
CA PRO A 14 -17.71 0.04 12.40
C PRO A 14 -16.46 -0.25 11.55
N LYS A 15 -16.35 0.42 10.40
CA LYS A 15 -15.18 0.29 9.53
C LYS A 15 -13.94 0.64 10.36
N PRO A 16 -12.89 -0.21 10.36
CA PRO A 16 -11.69 0.08 11.13
C PRO A 16 -11.15 1.44 10.69
N LEU A 17 -10.91 2.32 11.67
CA LEU A 17 -10.34 3.63 11.41
C LEU A 17 -8.99 3.46 10.70
N PRO A 18 -8.68 4.31 9.71
CA PRO A 18 -7.38 4.26 9.06
C PRO A 18 -6.29 4.46 10.13
N HIS A 19 -5.32 3.54 10.18
CA HIS A 19 -4.16 3.75 11.03
C HIS A 19 -3.28 4.83 10.38
N VAL A 20 -2.88 5.82 11.17
CA VAL A 20 -2.01 6.92 10.73
C VAL A 20 -0.73 6.87 11.55
N ILE A 21 0.42 7.05 10.90
CA ILE A 21 1.69 7.24 11.58
C ILE A 21 2.38 8.50 11.06
N THR A 22 3.18 9.12 11.93
CA THR A 22 3.96 10.30 11.54
C THR A 22 5.10 9.92 10.58
N ALA A 23 5.54 10.89 9.79
CA ALA A 23 6.73 10.78 8.95
C ALA A 23 7.99 10.43 9.78
N LYS A 24 8.08 10.90 11.03
CA LYS A 24 9.17 10.52 11.95
C LYS A 24 9.18 9.03 12.24
N THR A 25 8.03 8.44 12.55
CA THR A 25 7.90 7.00 12.80
C THR A 25 8.25 6.20 11.55
N MET A 26 7.72 6.59 10.39
CA MET A 26 8.03 5.93 9.12
C MET A 26 9.52 6.01 8.78
N ARG A 27 10.16 7.17 9.02
CA ARG A 27 11.59 7.37 8.80
C ARG A 27 12.45 6.50 9.72
N ILE A 28 12.07 6.36 10.99
CA ILE A 28 12.76 5.43 11.92
C ILE A 28 12.66 4.00 11.41
N ALA A 29 11.47 3.55 11.00
CA ALA A 29 11.27 2.22 10.43
C ALA A 29 12.08 2.02 9.13
N TRP A 30 12.21 3.07 8.32
CA TRP A 30 13.04 3.07 7.11
C TRP A 30 14.52 2.87 7.42
N LEU A 31 15.05 3.62 8.40
CA LEU A 31 16.44 3.50 8.85
C LEU A 31 16.74 2.11 9.44
N ARG A 32 15.72 1.45 10.00
CA ARG A 32 15.81 0.06 10.50
C ARG A 32 15.69 -1.00 9.39
N GLY A 33 15.43 -0.61 8.14
CA GLY A 33 15.22 -1.54 7.04
C GLY A 33 13.89 -2.30 7.10
N GLU A 34 12.93 -1.85 7.91
CA GLU A 34 11.61 -2.47 8.05
C GLU A 34 10.64 -2.06 6.93
N VAL A 35 10.92 -0.92 6.27
CA VAL A 35 10.09 -0.35 5.20
C VAL A 35 10.64 -0.76 3.84
N ARG A 36 9.73 -1.19 2.94
CA ARG A 36 10.08 -1.52 1.55
C ARG A 36 9.28 -0.65 0.58
N PRO A 37 9.91 0.19 -0.25
CA PRO A 37 9.24 0.91 -1.32
C PRO A 37 8.53 -0.05 -2.28
N LEU A 38 7.33 0.29 -2.73
CA LEU A 38 6.61 -0.50 -3.73
C LEU A 38 7.16 -0.28 -5.14
N SER A 39 7.88 0.81 -5.36
CA SER A 39 8.57 1.09 -6.60
C SER A 39 9.95 1.65 -6.27
N PRO A 40 11.01 1.26 -6.99
CA PRO A 40 12.32 1.88 -6.85
C PRO A 40 12.34 3.35 -7.30
N GLN A 41 11.27 3.83 -7.94
CA GLN A 41 11.13 5.20 -8.43
C GLN A 41 10.11 6.03 -7.63
N ILE A 42 9.29 5.38 -6.79
CA ILE A 42 8.18 6.04 -6.10
C ILE A 42 8.22 5.61 -4.64
N ASP A 43 8.68 6.53 -3.79
CA ASP A 43 8.76 6.34 -2.35
C ASP A 43 7.45 6.67 -1.63
N ASN A 44 6.48 7.27 -2.32
CA ASN A 44 5.20 7.70 -1.76
C ASN A 44 4.29 6.54 -1.32
N CYS A 45 4.60 5.31 -1.77
CA CYS A 45 3.88 4.10 -1.38
C CYS A 45 4.85 3.02 -0.91
N VAL A 46 4.63 2.50 0.29
CA VAL A 46 5.54 1.56 0.93
C VAL A 46 4.81 0.38 1.59
N GLN A 47 5.57 -0.69 1.81
CA GLN A 47 5.16 -1.83 2.61
C GLN A 47 5.88 -1.78 3.98
N TYR A 48 5.10 -1.65 5.05
CA TYR A 48 5.54 -1.65 6.45
C TYR A 48 4.44 -2.21 7.36
N LEU A 49 4.50 -3.47 7.79
CA LEU A 49 3.39 -4.11 8.55
C LEU A 49 2.00 -3.91 7.89
N GLY A 50 1.95 -3.84 6.56
CA GLY A 50 0.80 -3.40 5.77
C GLY A 50 1.24 -2.48 4.63
N TYR A 51 0.26 -1.95 3.88
CA TYR A 51 0.50 -0.98 2.82
C TYR A 51 0.23 0.42 3.33
N TRP A 52 1.10 1.36 2.98
CA TRP A 52 1.00 2.76 3.40
C TRP A 52 1.19 3.67 2.20
N TRP A 53 0.45 4.77 2.21
CA TRP A 53 0.66 5.89 1.30
C TRP A 53 0.98 7.16 2.09
N ILE A 54 1.69 8.10 1.47
CA ILE A 54 1.90 9.42 2.03
C ILE A 54 0.61 10.25 1.88
N ASN A 55 0.17 10.90 2.97
CA ASN A 55 -0.95 11.83 2.92
C ASN A 55 -0.44 13.26 2.68
N ASP A 56 0.62 13.61 3.40
CA ASP A 56 1.34 14.88 3.36
C ASP A 56 2.78 14.65 3.86
N ASP A 57 3.63 15.66 3.86
CA ASP A 57 5.03 15.59 4.33
C ASP A 57 5.16 15.14 5.81
N THR A 58 4.05 15.15 6.54
CA THR A 58 4.00 14.87 7.98
C THR A 58 3.38 13.51 8.34
N GLU A 59 2.59 12.90 7.45
CA GLU A 59 1.71 11.78 7.81
C GLU A 59 1.61 10.69 6.74
N TRP A 60 1.53 9.46 7.23
CA TRP A 60 1.34 8.24 6.43
C TRP A 60 0.08 7.54 6.89
N ILE A 61 -0.73 7.11 5.93
CA ILE A 61 -2.00 6.44 6.20
C ILE A 61 -1.94 5.00 5.70
N ARG A 62 -2.44 4.07 6.53
CA ARG A 62 -2.53 2.65 6.20
C ARG A 62 -3.66 2.40 5.23
N VAL A 63 -3.34 1.70 4.15
CA VAL A 63 -4.32 1.24 3.16
C VAL A 63 -5.01 -0.01 3.71
N THR A 64 -6.32 0.09 3.92
CA THR A 64 -7.15 -1.00 4.46
C THR A 64 -8.13 -1.57 3.44
N ALA A 65 -8.39 -0.83 2.34
CA ALA A 65 -9.30 -1.26 1.29
C ALA A 65 -8.64 -2.34 0.41
N GLN A 66 -9.27 -3.52 0.31
CA GLN A 66 -8.69 -4.68 -0.38
C GLN A 66 -8.38 -4.40 -1.85
N ASN A 67 -9.29 -3.72 -2.56
CA ASN A 67 -9.07 -3.30 -3.94
C ASN A 67 -7.84 -2.41 -4.11
N ALA A 68 -7.60 -1.48 -3.18
CA ALA A 68 -6.43 -0.62 -3.20
C ALA A 68 -5.14 -1.42 -2.89
N ILE A 69 -5.21 -2.37 -1.96
CA ILE A 69 -4.11 -3.30 -1.67
C ILE A 69 -3.74 -4.12 -2.92
N ASP A 70 -4.73 -4.64 -3.65
CA ASP A 70 -4.50 -5.42 -4.87
C ASP A 70 -3.85 -4.58 -5.97
N LEU A 71 -4.26 -3.31 -6.12
CA LEU A 71 -3.63 -2.37 -7.04
C LEU A 71 -2.16 -2.08 -6.68
N LEU A 72 -1.87 -1.87 -5.40
CA LEU A 72 -0.52 -1.64 -4.89
C LEU A 72 0.38 -2.87 -5.06
N ASN A 73 -0.17 -4.08 -4.88
CA ASN A 73 0.51 -5.33 -5.20
C ASN A 73 0.85 -5.44 -6.70
N ALA A 74 -0.12 -5.15 -7.57
CA ALA A 74 0.10 -5.16 -9.02
C ALA A 74 1.15 -4.12 -9.44
N GLN A 75 1.18 -2.95 -8.78
CA GLN A 75 2.21 -1.94 -8.99
C GLN A 75 3.60 -2.46 -8.59
N LYS A 76 3.72 -3.09 -7.40
CA LYS A 76 4.97 -3.70 -6.94
C LYS A 76 5.54 -4.74 -7.91
N ILE A 77 4.67 -5.56 -8.49
CA ILE A 77 5.08 -6.57 -9.47
C ILE A 77 5.55 -5.90 -10.77
N ARG A 78 4.80 -4.91 -11.27
CA ARG A 78 5.15 -4.17 -12.50
C ARG A 78 6.47 -3.43 -12.35
N SER A 79 6.68 -2.72 -11.25
CA SER A 79 7.90 -1.97 -10.99
C SER A 79 9.14 -2.88 -10.91
N ALA A 80 9.02 -4.02 -10.24
CA ALA A 80 10.09 -5.04 -10.20
C ALA A 80 10.41 -5.61 -11.59
N SER A 81 9.41 -5.81 -12.45
CA SER A 81 9.61 -6.30 -13.82
C SER A 81 10.25 -5.26 -14.74
N ILE A 82 9.85 -3.98 -14.63
CA ILE A 82 10.48 -2.87 -15.38
C ILE A 82 11.96 -2.75 -15.00
N TYR A 83 12.27 -2.78 -13.71
CA TYR A 83 13.65 -2.67 -13.24
C TYR A 83 14.53 -3.82 -13.75
N ARG A 84 14.03 -5.06 -13.69
CA ARG A 84 14.73 -6.22 -14.27
C ARG A 84 14.99 -6.07 -15.76
N ASN A 85 13.99 -5.61 -16.53
CA ASN A 85 14.13 -5.40 -17.96
C ASN A 85 15.13 -4.28 -18.32
N LEU A 86 15.16 -3.21 -17.53
CA LEU A 86 16.13 -2.11 -17.71
C LEU A 86 17.57 -2.54 -17.43
N HIS A 87 17.78 -3.35 -16.38
CA HIS A 87 19.11 -3.88 -16.06
C HIS A 87 19.55 -5.00 -17.01
N ALA A 88 18.62 -5.81 -17.53
CA ALA A 88 18.94 -6.83 -18.54
C ALA A 88 19.41 -6.20 -19.87
N LYS A 89 18.77 -5.12 -20.32
CA LYS A 89 19.12 -4.44 -21.57
C LYS A 89 20.42 -3.63 -21.52
N ARG A 90 20.93 -3.33 -20.33
CA ARG A 90 22.18 -2.58 -20.16
C ARG A 90 23.45 -3.45 -20.33
N GLY A 91 23.28 -4.76 -20.50
CA GLY A 91 24.35 -5.70 -20.85
C GLY A 91 24.48 -5.96 -22.37
N GLU A 92 23.60 -5.41 -23.20
CA GLU A 92 23.66 -5.46 -24.66
C GLU A 92 24.09 -4.08 -25.20
N GLU A 93 25.34 -3.70 -25.00
CA GLU A 93 25.98 -2.71 -25.89
C GLU A 93 26.35 -3.43 -27.20
N PRO A 94 25.89 -2.97 -28.38
CA PRO A 94 26.46 -3.43 -29.63
C PRO A 94 27.86 -2.83 -29.76
N ALA A 95 28.86 -3.70 -29.88
CA ALA A 95 30.20 -3.34 -30.33
C ALA A 95 30.20 -2.88 -31.80
#